data_AF-A0A8J4A3B7-F1
#
_entry.id   AF-A0A8J4A3B7-F1
#
_cell.length_a   1.000
_cell.length_b   1.000
_cell.length_c   1.000
_cell.angle_alpha   90.00
_cell.angle_beta   90.00
_cell.angle_gamma   90.00
#
_symmetry.space_group_name_H-M   'P 1'
#
loop_
_entity.id
_entity.type
_entity.pdbx_description
1 polymer ?
#
loop_
_entity_poly.entity_id
_entity_poly.type
_entity_poly.pdbx_seq_one_letter_code
_entity_poly.pdbx_strand_id
1 'polypeptide(L)'
;MLAHTIADAIIESRDRDQALSWLPTVLCRLDDLEVARRVAGMIRSPDLRMATLVQIAETATADGNADIVGKVIAEAEDLATTLETGYARVNALGRLAAAAAASSLPGMAEQLLERAAAAARVDPLMRDQLIVIVGVAAAKAGRLDLAEALLGERGTLRISLSSTASDIAEILGLMIQQDDVERATRVLDGVIGSWRPHIQKRLAEAAAQAGNLTAAEKLAQSLEDPGLQASALAVLAAASPAHAQRSLLCRALIVGGWDSCFVVMARVAPDLAKRFADELLAFDSDAGSQHLAKVIKPVLAI
;
A
#
# COMPACT_ATOMS: atom_id res chain seq x y z
N MET A 1 3.39 35.96 -10.23
CA MET A 1 2.71 37.09 -9.55
C MET A 1 1.80 36.62 -8.43
N LEU A 2 0.77 35.79 -8.70
CA LEU A 2 -0.23 35.40 -7.68
C LEU A 2 0.37 34.82 -6.38
N ALA A 3 1.35 33.91 -6.46
CA ALA A 3 1.96 33.30 -5.27
C ALA A 3 2.72 34.31 -4.39
N HIS A 4 3.41 35.29 -4.99
CA HIS A 4 4.03 36.38 -4.24
C HIS A 4 2.97 37.30 -3.61
N THR A 5 1.93 37.64 -4.37
CA THR A 5 0.81 38.45 -3.85
C THR A 5 0.12 37.76 -2.66
N ILE A 6 -0.08 36.44 -2.71
CA ILE A 6 -0.65 35.66 -1.61
C ILE A 6 0.34 35.60 -0.43
N ALA A 7 1.64 35.38 -0.68
CA ALA A 7 2.67 35.35 0.36
C ALA A 7 2.79 36.68 1.10
N ASP A 8 2.66 37.80 0.40
CA ASP A 8 2.77 39.15 0.96
C ASP A 8 1.49 39.59 1.68
N ALA A 9 0.32 39.09 1.26
CA ALA A 9 -0.96 39.43 1.85
C ALA A 9 -1.23 38.74 3.20
N ILE A 10 -0.61 37.57 3.45
CA ILE A 10 -0.84 36.81 4.69
C ILE A 10 0.25 37.13 5.71
N ILE A 11 -0.12 37.87 6.74
CA ILE A 11 0.79 38.35 7.80
C ILE A 11 1.28 37.18 8.67
N GLU A 12 0.39 36.26 9.03
CA GLU A 12 0.69 35.13 9.90
C GLU A 12 1.50 34.06 9.16
N SER A 13 2.71 33.75 9.65
CA SER A 13 3.65 32.88 8.92
C SER A 13 3.12 31.45 8.73
N ARG A 14 2.32 30.95 9.67
CA ARG A 14 1.74 29.60 9.57
C ARG A 14 0.66 29.54 8.49
N ASP A 15 -0.24 30.51 8.48
CA ASP A 15 -1.31 30.59 7.48
C ASP A 15 -0.75 30.85 6.08
N ARG A 16 0.35 31.59 6.00
CA ARG A 16 1.10 31.81 4.76
C ARG A 16 1.66 30.51 4.22
N ASP A 17 2.39 29.74 5.02
CA ASP A 17 2.96 28.46 4.60
C ASP A 17 1.86 27.46 4.24
N GLN A 18 0.75 27.48 4.99
CA GLN A 18 -0.41 26.66 4.66
C GLN A 18 -0.99 27.08 3.31
N ALA A 19 -1.26 28.36 3.04
CA ALA A 19 -1.74 28.79 1.73
C ALA A 19 -0.77 28.45 0.59
N LEU A 20 0.54 28.62 0.82
CA LEU A 20 1.58 28.31 -0.15
C LEU A 20 1.75 26.81 -0.42
N SER A 21 1.40 25.92 0.50
CA SER A 21 1.39 24.46 0.24
C SER A 21 0.23 23.99 -0.63
N TRP A 22 -0.88 24.73 -0.68
CA TRP A 22 -2.04 24.35 -1.50
C TRP A 22 -1.89 24.79 -2.96
N LEU A 23 -1.18 25.90 -3.21
CA LEU A 23 -1.00 26.44 -4.57
C LEU A 23 -0.26 25.47 -5.52
N PRO A 24 0.83 24.80 -5.12
CA PRO A 24 1.50 23.80 -5.95
C PRO A 24 0.58 22.66 -6.38
N THR A 25 -0.36 22.23 -5.53
CA THR A 25 -1.35 21.21 -5.91
C THR A 25 -2.19 21.66 -7.10
N VAL A 26 -2.61 22.92 -7.12
CA VAL A 26 -3.39 23.49 -8.22
C VAL A 26 -2.52 23.64 -9.47
N LEU A 27 -1.29 24.12 -9.31
CA LEU A 27 -0.34 24.31 -10.41
C LEU A 27 0.06 23.00 -11.07
N CYS A 28 0.27 21.94 -10.29
CA CYS A 28 0.47 20.58 -10.79
C CYS A 28 -0.68 20.12 -11.69
N ARG A 29 -1.94 20.40 -11.31
CA ARG A 29 -3.12 20.05 -12.14
C ARG A 29 -3.23 20.86 -13.42
N LEU A 30 -2.55 22.00 -13.48
CA LEU A 30 -2.47 22.87 -14.66
C LEU A 30 -1.20 22.60 -15.47
N ASP A 31 -0.44 21.55 -15.14
CA ASP A 31 0.83 21.17 -15.78
C ASP A 31 1.91 22.27 -15.69
N ASP A 32 1.83 23.14 -14.69
CA ASP A 32 2.84 24.18 -14.43
C ASP A 32 3.78 23.76 -13.30
N LEU A 33 4.46 22.62 -13.51
CA LEU A 33 5.32 21.95 -12.53
C LEU A 33 6.51 22.82 -12.12
N GLU A 34 7.06 23.63 -13.03
CA GLU A 34 8.16 24.55 -12.74
C GLU A 34 7.72 25.72 -11.84
N VAL A 35 6.53 26.29 -12.05
CA VAL A 35 5.99 27.28 -11.12
C VAL A 35 5.63 26.62 -9.80
N ALA A 36 5.04 25.42 -9.80
CA ALA A 36 4.72 24.67 -8.59
C ALA A 36 5.97 24.48 -7.70
N ARG A 37 7.08 24.05 -8.29
CA ARG A 37 8.38 23.91 -7.62
C ARG A 37 8.89 25.23 -7.05
N ARG A 38 8.84 26.32 -7.83
CA ARG A 38 9.24 27.65 -7.33
C ARG A 38 8.40 28.11 -6.14
N VAL A 39 7.09 27.85 -6.17
CA VAL A 39 6.18 28.20 -5.06
C VAL A 39 6.46 27.34 -3.82
N ALA A 40 6.76 26.06 -3.99
CA ALA A 40 7.18 25.19 -2.89
C ALA A 40 8.43 25.74 -2.18
N GLY A 41 9.37 26.30 -2.95
CA GLY A 41 10.58 26.96 -2.42
C GLY A 41 10.31 28.16 -1.51
N MET A 42 9.12 28.76 -1.55
CA MET A 42 8.72 29.90 -0.71
C MET A 42 8.19 29.48 0.67
N ILE A 43 7.89 28.20 0.86
CA ILE A 43 7.36 27.66 2.12
C ILE A 43 8.50 27.62 3.15
N ARG A 44 8.28 28.20 4.34
CA ARG A 44 9.31 28.27 5.40
C ARG A 44 9.33 27.03 6.28
N SER A 45 8.16 26.47 6.59
CA SER A 45 8.04 25.21 7.32
C SER A 45 8.71 24.07 6.54
N PRO A 46 9.76 23.43 7.10
CA PRO A 46 10.47 22.35 6.43
C PRO A 46 9.58 21.14 6.13
N ASP A 47 8.69 20.77 7.05
CA ASP A 47 7.77 19.65 6.88
C ASP A 47 6.76 19.90 5.74
N LEU A 48 6.15 21.09 5.71
CA LEU A 48 5.21 21.45 4.64
C LEU A 48 5.91 21.57 3.29
N ARG A 49 7.12 22.16 3.27
CA ARG A 49 7.92 22.26 2.05
C ARG A 49 8.30 20.88 1.52
N MET A 50 8.74 19.97 2.39
CA MET A 50 9.08 18.60 2.02
C MET A 50 7.86 17.87 1.44
N ALA A 51 6.72 17.92 2.13
CA ALA A 51 5.49 17.28 1.66
C ALA A 51 5.06 17.80 0.28
N THR A 52 5.20 19.11 0.07
CA THR A 52 4.90 19.77 -1.22
C THR A 52 5.86 19.32 -2.32
N LEU A 53 7.16 19.25 -2.05
CA LEU A 53 8.16 18.75 -3.00
C LEU A 53 7.89 17.30 -3.39
N VAL A 54 7.60 16.42 -2.43
CA VAL A 54 7.24 15.03 -2.71
C VAL A 54 6.04 14.93 -3.64
N GLN A 55 4.99 15.73 -3.42
CA GLN A 55 3.80 15.75 -4.27
C GLN A 55 4.12 16.22 -5.70
N ILE A 56 4.99 17.23 -5.86
CA ILE A 56 5.42 17.69 -7.17
C ILE A 56 6.20 16.60 -7.90
N ALA A 57 7.10 15.88 -7.21
CA ALA A 57 7.84 14.76 -7.80
C ALA A 57 6.91 13.63 -8.26
N GLU A 58 5.90 13.28 -7.46
CA GLU A 58 4.92 12.25 -7.84
C GLU A 58 4.08 12.68 -9.05
N THR A 59 3.67 13.95 -9.11
CA THR A 59 2.94 14.48 -10.27
C THR A 59 3.83 14.48 -11.51
N ALA A 60 5.04 15.02 -11.39
CA ALA A 60 6.02 15.04 -12.48
C ALA A 60 6.38 13.63 -12.98
N THR A 61 6.39 12.63 -12.09
CA THR A 61 6.57 11.23 -12.47
C THR A 61 5.39 10.73 -13.33
N ALA A 62 4.16 11.04 -12.93
CA ALA A 62 2.97 10.67 -13.70
C ALA A 62 2.96 11.35 -15.09
N ASP A 63 3.48 12.57 -15.19
CA ASP A 63 3.61 13.32 -16.43
C ASP A 63 4.86 12.94 -17.26
N GLY A 64 5.71 12.05 -16.75
CA GLY A 64 6.96 11.62 -17.41
C GLY A 64 8.06 12.69 -17.42
N ASN A 65 7.97 13.72 -16.58
CA ASN A 65 8.90 14.84 -16.52
C ASN A 65 10.09 14.56 -15.58
N ALA A 66 11.02 13.72 -16.05
CA ALA A 66 12.19 13.31 -15.28
C ALA A 66 13.11 14.48 -14.87
N ASP A 67 13.17 15.57 -15.65
CA ASP A 67 13.98 16.75 -15.31
C ASP A 67 13.44 17.47 -14.06
N ILE A 68 12.12 17.64 -13.96
CA ILE A 68 11.49 18.17 -12.74
C ILE A 68 11.72 17.26 -11.55
N VAL A 69 11.58 15.94 -11.74
CA VAL A 69 11.81 14.97 -10.66
C VAL A 69 13.24 15.11 -10.13
N GLY A 70 14.25 15.18 -11.01
CA GLY A 70 15.65 15.37 -10.61
C GLY A 70 15.88 16.68 -9.83
N LYS A 71 15.31 17.80 -10.28
CA LYS A 71 15.41 19.10 -9.59
C LYS A 71 14.76 19.07 -8.20
N VAL A 72 13.55 18.50 -8.11
CA VAL A 72 12.80 18.39 -6.86
C VAL A 72 13.55 17.50 -5.86
N ILE A 73 14.14 16.39 -6.32
CA ILE A 73 14.97 15.52 -5.48
C ILE A 73 16.15 16.30 -4.90
N ALA A 74 16.91 17.03 -5.72
CA ALA A 74 18.06 17.79 -5.26
C ALA A 74 17.68 18.81 -4.15
N GLU A 75 16.56 19.53 -4.32
CA GLU A 75 16.08 20.46 -3.29
C GLU A 75 15.61 19.75 -2.01
N ALA A 76 14.95 18.59 -2.15
CA ALA A 76 14.48 17.82 -1.02
C ALA A 76 15.63 17.17 -0.24
N GLU A 77 16.74 16.81 -0.88
CA GLU A 77 17.88 16.22 -0.18
C GLU A 77 18.52 17.16 0.84
N ASP A 78 18.66 18.43 0.48
CA ASP A 78 19.15 19.46 1.40
C ASP A 78 18.18 19.63 2.58
N LEU A 79 16.89 19.72 2.27
CA LEU A 79 15.82 19.91 3.25
C LEU A 79 15.65 18.70 4.19
N ALA A 80 15.91 17.49 3.72
CA ALA A 80 15.76 16.27 4.54
C ALA A 80 16.62 16.31 5.80
N THR A 81 17.78 16.98 5.75
CA THR A 81 18.69 17.14 6.89
C THR A 81 18.12 18.03 7.99
N THR A 82 17.20 18.95 7.64
CA THR A 82 16.60 19.90 8.57
C THR A 82 15.30 19.39 9.20
N LEU A 83 14.78 18.24 8.76
CA LEU A 83 13.55 17.66 9.32
C LEU A 83 13.80 17.14 10.74
N GLU A 84 12.94 17.53 11.68
CA GLU A 84 13.09 17.18 13.10
C GLU A 84 12.78 15.70 13.36
N THR A 85 11.79 15.14 12.65
CA THR A 85 11.33 13.77 12.90
C THR A 85 11.96 12.77 11.94
N GLY A 86 12.46 11.66 12.49
CA GLY A 86 12.98 10.54 11.71
C GLY A 86 11.92 9.96 10.77
N TYR A 87 10.66 9.93 11.19
CA TYR A 87 9.54 9.45 10.37
C TYR A 87 9.33 10.31 9.11
N ALA A 88 9.19 11.64 9.24
CA ALA A 88 8.97 12.51 8.09
C ALA A 88 10.15 12.41 7.10
N ARG A 89 11.38 12.37 7.63
CA ARG A 89 12.59 12.21 6.83
C ARG A 89 12.61 10.89 6.05
N VAL A 90 12.41 9.75 6.73
CA VAL A 90 12.43 8.42 6.10
C VAL A 90 11.32 8.30 5.06
N ASN A 91 10.10 8.73 5.38
CA ASN A 91 8.96 8.66 4.48
C ASN A 91 9.18 9.52 3.22
N ALA A 92 9.65 10.76 3.38
CA ALA A 92 9.92 11.63 2.25
C ALA A 92 11.01 11.08 1.32
N LEU A 93 12.14 10.62 1.88
CA LEU A 93 13.23 10.01 1.09
C LEU A 93 12.75 8.76 0.35
N GLY A 94 11.96 7.91 1.00
CA GLY A 94 11.40 6.71 0.37
C GLY A 94 10.45 7.02 -0.80
N ARG A 95 9.55 8.00 -0.63
CA ARG A 95 8.64 8.42 -1.71
C ARG A 95 9.38 9.05 -2.89
N LEU A 96 10.39 9.88 -2.62
CA LEU A 96 11.25 10.44 -3.66
C LEU A 96 12.06 9.37 -4.38
N ALA A 97 12.51 8.33 -3.68
CA ALA A 97 13.21 7.21 -4.31
C ALA A 97 12.31 6.44 -5.28
N ALA A 98 11.05 6.20 -4.91
CA ALA A 98 10.08 5.56 -5.79
C ALA A 98 9.79 6.44 -7.04
N ALA A 99 9.64 7.75 -6.86
CA ALA A 99 9.47 8.70 -7.96
C ALA A 99 10.69 8.72 -8.90
N ALA A 100 11.90 8.72 -8.34
CA ALA A 100 13.15 8.65 -9.09
C ALA A 100 13.24 7.36 -9.93
N ALA A 101 12.93 6.21 -9.32
CA ALA A 101 12.95 4.92 -10.01
C ALA A 101 11.94 4.89 -11.18
N ALA A 102 10.71 5.33 -10.93
CA ALA A 102 9.67 5.41 -11.96
C ALA A 102 10.03 6.40 -13.10
N SER A 103 10.84 7.41 -12.82
CA SER A 103 11.33 8.39 -13.80
C SER A 103 12.65 7.99 -14.47
N SER A 104 13.07 6.72 -14.37
CA SER A 104 14.33 6.22 -14.94
C SER A 104 15.60 6.94 -14.41
N LEU A 105 15.60 7.33 -13.13
CA LEU A 105 16.73 7.92 -12.41
C LEU A 105 17.27 6.94 -11.33
N PRO A 106 17.80 5.76 -11.71
CA PRO A 106 18.09 4.68 -10.77
C PRO A 106 19.21 5.04 -9.76
N GLY A 107 20.21 5.82 -10.17
CA GLY A 107 21.28 6.26 -9.27
C GLY A 107 20.78 7.17 -8.14
N MET A 108 19.82 8.06 -8.44
CA MET A 108 19.17 8.90 -7.43
C MET A 108 18.27 8.06 -6.52
N ALA A 109 17.50 7.12 -7.09
CA ALA A 109 16.66 6.22 -6.31
C ALA A 109 17.47 5.43 -5.28
N GLU A 110 18.62 4.89 -5.68
CA GLU A 110 19.52 4.14 -4.80
C GLU A 110 20.08 5.00 -3.65
N GLN A 111 20.61 6.18 -3.97
CA GLN A 111 21.13 7.10 -2.96
C GLN A 111 20.07 7.50 -1.94
N LEU A 112 18.84 7.78 -2.40
CA LEU A 112 17.73 8.13 -1.53
C LEU A 112 17.33 6.96 -0.62
N LEU A 113 17.30 5.72 -1.13
CA LEU A 113 17.01 4.53 -0.34
C LEU A 113 18.09 4.26 0.71
N GLU A 114 19.37 4.41 0.36
CA GLU A 114 20.48 4.27 1.31
C GLU A 114 20.38 5.28 2.46
N ARG A 115 20.08 6.54 2.13
CA ARG A 115 19.87 7.60 3.12
C ARG A 115 18.65 7.36 3.99
N ALA A 116 17.54 6.90 3.39
CA ALA A 116 16.34 6.53 4.13
C ALA A 116 16.63 5.36 5.10
N ALA A 117 17.34 4.33 4.64
CA ALA A 117 17.76 3.21 5.47
C ALA A 117 18.71 3.65 6.60
N ALA A 118 19.67 4.54 6.32
CA ALA A 118 20.53 5.10 7.34
C ALA A 118 19.74 5.87 8.41
N ALA A 119 18.81 6.74 7.98
CA ALA A 119 17.95 7.51 8.87
C ALA A 119 17.03 6.60 9.71
N ALA A 120 16.48 5.53 9.13
CA ALA A 120 15.63 4.56 9.82
C ALA A 120 16.36 3.85 10.98
N ARG A 121 17.69 3.69 10.89
CA ARG A 121 18.49 3.02 11.93
C ARG A 121 18.87 3.91 13.10
N VAL A 122 18.68 5.24 12.99
CA VAL A 122 19.08 6.21 14.02
C VAL A 122 18.19 6.12 15.26
N ASP A 123 16.87 6.01 15.09
CA ASP A 123 15.91 5.95 16.20
C ASP A 123 15.65 4.49 16.61
N PRO A 124 16.17 4.00 17.75
CA PRO A 124 16.02 2.59 18.14
C PRO A 124 14.58 2.19 18.45
N LEU A 125 13.71 3.14 18.84
CA LEU A 125 12.33 2.87 19.21
C LEU A 125 11.45 2.72 17.97
N MET A 126 11.71 3.51 16.93
CA MET A 126 10.96 3.46 15.66
C MET A 126 11.62 2.63 14.57
N ARG A 127 12.85 2.14 14.79
CA ARG A 127 13.67 1.45 13.78
C ARG A 127 12.91 0.41 12.97
N ASP A 128 12.18 -0.50 13.63
CA ASP A 128 11.49 -1.60 12.94
C ASP A 128 10.38 -1.08 12.01
N GLN A 129 9.64 -0.05 12.44
CA GLN A 129 8.59 0.58 11.62
C GLN A 129 9.21 1.35 10.45
N LEU A 130 10.28 2.12 10.70
CA LEU A 130 10.95 2.90 9.68
C LEU A 130 11.63 2.02 8.64
N ILE A 131 12.23 0.89 9.04
CA ILE A 131 12.82 -0.09 8.11
C ILE A 131 11.76 -0.66 7.17
N VAL A 132 10.55 -0.95 7.67
CA VAL A 132 9.45 -1.42 6.82
C VAL A 132 9.03 -0.36 5.81
N ILE A 133 8.97 0.92 6.20
CA ILE A 133 8.69 2.03 5.27
C ILE A 133 9.75 2.12 4.17
N VAL A 134 11.04 1.99 4.52
CA VAL A 134 12.12 1.93 3.52
C VAL A 134 11.99 0.69 2.64
N GLY A 135 11.60 -0.45 3.20
CA GLY A 135 11.32 -1.68 2.46
C GLY A 135 10.21 -1.52 1.42
N VAL A 136 9.11 -0.84 1.76
CA VAL A 136 8.02 -0.51 0.81
C VAL A 136 8.55 0.37 -0.31
N ALA A 137 9.31 1.42 0.02
CA ALA A 137 9.90 2.31 -0.96
C ALA A 137 10.87 1.56 -1.90
N ALA A 138 11.72 0.71 -1.34
CA ALA A 138 12.65 -0.13 -2.11
C ALA A 138 11.89 -1.06 -3.05
N ALA A 139 10.82 -1.71 -2.58
CA ALA A 139 10.00 -2.58 -3.41
C ALA A 139 9.31 -1.82 -4.56
N LYS A 140 8.76 -0.63 -4.29
CA LYS A 140 8.18 0.26 -5.31
C LYS A 140 9.21 0.73 -6.33
N ALA A 141 10.45 0.93 -5.90
CA ALA A 141 11.58 1.26 -6.77
C ALA A 141 12.15 0.04 -7.51
N GLY A 142 11.54 -1.15 -7.39
CA GLY A 142 12.02 -2.38 -8.02
C GLY A 142 13.27 -2.99 -7.36
N ARG A 143 13.70 -2.47 -6.21
CA ARG A 143 14.86 -2.96 -5.43
C ARG A 143 14.42 -4.01 -4.43
N LEU A 144 13.88 -5.13 -4.93
CA LEU A 144 13.40 -6.22 -4.08
C LEU A 144 14.50 -6.83 -3.20
N ASP A 145 15.74 -6.86 -3.67
CA ASP A 145 16.93 -7.27 -2.89
C ASP A 145 17.16 -6.44 -1.64
N LEU A 146 17.02 -5.12 -1.79
CA LEU A 146 17.13 -4.23 -0.66
C LEU A 146 15.93 -4.38 0.28
N ALA A 147 14.71 -4.51 -0.27
CA ALA A 147 13.50 -4.70 0.54
C ALA A 147 13.59 -5.98 1.40
N GLU A 148 14.01 -7.11 0.83
CA GLU A 148 14.21 -8.37 1.57
C GLU A 148 15.33 -8.23 2.61
N ALA A 149 16.47 -7.65 2.24
CA ALA A 149 17.59 -7.47 3.16
C ALA A 149 17.21 -6.61 4.38
N LEU A 150 16.45 -5.53 4.16
CA LEU A 150 15.94 -4.65 5.23
C LEU A 150 15.00 -5.40 6.17
N LEU A 151 14.06 -6.16 5.62
CA LEU A 151 13.14 -7.00 6.38
C LEU A 151 13.88 -8.13 7.15
N GLY A 152 14.98 -8.63 6.59
CA GLY A 152 15.82 -9.67 7.18
C GLY A 152 16.82 -9.22 8.24
N GLU A 153 17.05 -7.91 8.44
CA GLU A 153 18.10 -7.38 9.36
C GLU A 153 18.01 -7.94 10.80
N ARG A 154 16.81 -8.32 11.24
CA ARG A 154 16.57 -8.85 12.60
C ARG A 154 16.32 -10.35 12.65
N GLY A 155 16.38 -11.05 11.52
CA GLY A 155 16.10 -12.48 11.38
C GLY A 155 14.61 -12.83 11.54
N THR A 156 13.93 -12.26 12.53
CA THR A 156 12.48 -12.40 12.74
C THR A 156 11.81 -11.05 12.83
N LEU A 157 10.70 -10.89 12.11
CA LEU A 157 9.89 -9.66 12.09
C LEU A 157 8.69 -9.82 13.00
N ARG A 158 8.77 -9.23 14.20
CA ARG A 158 7.65 -9.25 15.15
C ARG A 158 6.68 -8.12 14.87
N ILE A 159 5.52 -8.46 14.31
CA ILE A 159 4.52 -7.48 13.90
C ILE A 159 3.46 -7.32 14.98
N SER A 160 3.43 -6.14 15.59
CA SER A 160 2.45 -5.77 16.62
C SER A 160 1.39 -4.77 16.13
N LEU A 161 1.61 -4.14 14.97
CA LEU A 161 0.74 -3.10 14.42
C LEU A 161 0.13 -3.52 13.07
N SER A 162 -1.13 -3.15 12.87
CA SER A 162 -1.88 -3.42 11.63
C SER A 162 -1.32 -2.66 10.41
N SER A 163 -0.78 -1.46 10.63
CA SER A 163 -0.14 -0.66 9.58
C SER A 163 1.08 -1.38 9.01
N THR A 164 2.01 -1.82 9.89
CA THR A 164 3.20 -2.57 9.48
C THR A 164 2.85 -3.88 8.79
N ALA A 165 1.80 -4.57 9.23
CA ALA A 165 1.32 -5.77 8.54
C ALA A 165 0.84 -5.45 7.11
N SER A 166 0.18 -4.30 6.94
CA SER A 166 -0.31 -3.85 5.64
C SER A 166 0.81 -3.48 4.69
N ASP A 167 1.85 -2.82 5.20
CA ASP A 167 3.06 -2.44 4.48
C ASP A 167 3.86 -3.67 4.03
N ILE A 168 4.04 -4.67 4.91
CA ILE A 168 4.70 -5.93 4.55
C ILE A 168 3.91 -6.65 3.46
N ALA A 169 2.59 -6.76 3.60
CA ALA A 169 1.77 -7.39 2.58
C ALA A 169 1.84 -6.65 1.22
N GLU A 170 2.07 -5.33 1.21
CA GLU A 170 2.34 -4.57 -0.01
C GLU A 170 3.68 -4.95 -0.64
N ILE A 171 4.77 -5.03 0.16
CA ILE A 171 6.08 -5.49 -0.31
C ILE A 171 5.97 -6.87 -0.95
N LEU A 172 5.31 -7.81 -0.28
CA LEU A 172 5.17 -9.17 -0.79
C LEU A 172 4.30 -9.24 -2.06
N GLY A 173 3.26 -8.40 -2.14
CA GLY A 173 2.45 -8.27 -3.35
C GLY A 173 3.27 -7.78 -4.55
N LEU A 174 4.18 -6.83 -4.34
CA LEU A 174 5.10 -6.35 -5.38
C LEU A 174 6.09 -7.44 -5.82
N MET A 175 6.57 -8.28 -4.89
CA MET A 175 7.39 -9.45 -5.23
C MET A 175 6.64 -10.43 -6.13
N ILE A 176 5.37 -10.71 -5.82
CA ILE A 176 4.51 -11.57 -6.65
C ILE A 176 4.27 -10.97 -8.04
N GLN A 177 4.05 -9.67 -8.14
CA GLN A 177 3.86 -9.00 -9.44
C GLN A 177 5.09 -9.11 -10.35
N GLN A 178 6.27 -9.30 -9.76
CA GLN A 178 7.53 -9.57 -10.46
C GLN A 178 7.82 -11.07 -10.63
N ASP A 179 6.78 -11.92 -10.45
CA ASP A 179 6.82 -13.38 -10.53
C ASP A 179 7.77 -14.06 -9.53
N ASP A 180 8.04 -13.42 -8.39
CA ASP A 180 8.91 -13.94 -7.33
C ASP A 180 8.13 -14.36 -6.07
N VAL A 181 7.26 -15.35 -6.26
CA VAL A 181 6.41 -15.88 -5.17
C VAL A 181 7.24 -16.60 -4.09
N GLU A 182 8.35 -17.22 -4.48
CA GLU A 182 9.23 -17.93 -3.57
C GLU A 182 9.89 -16.98 -2.58
N ARG A 183 10.42 -15.84 -3.08
CA ARG A 183 10.95 -14.79 -2.22
C ARG A 183 9.89 -14.21 -1.29
N ALA A 184 8.69 -13.95 -1.82
CA ALA A 184 7.59 -13.44 -1.01
C ALA A 184 7.23 -14.39 0.14
N THR A 185 7.29 -15.70 -0.13
CA THR A 185 7.07 -16.75 0.88
C THR A 185 8.20 -16.82 1.92
N ARG A 186 9.47 -16.71 1.50
CA ARG A 186 10.62 -16.67 2.43
C ARG A 186 10.51 -15.52 3.43
N VAL A 187 10.11 -14.34 2.97
CA VAL A 187 9.92 -13.18 3.85
C VAL A 187 8.75 -13.44 4.81
N LEU A 188 7.64 -14.00 4.33
CA LEU A 188 6.50 -14.37 5.18
C LEU A 188 6.89 -15.39 6.28
N ASP A 189 7.78 -16.34 5.98
CA ASP A 189 8.25 -17.33 6.94
C ASP A 189 9.05 -16.70 8.10
N GLY A 190 9.70 -15.57 7.86
CA GLY A 190 10.38 -14.78 8.89
C GLY A 190 9.44 -13.88 9.72
N VAL A 191 8.18 -13.71 9.33
CA VAL A 191 7.21 -12.89 10.05
C VAL A 191 6.59 -13.69 11.20
N ILE A 192 6.58 -13.09 12.40
CA ILE A 192 5.96 -13.65 13.60
C ILE A 192 4.97 -12.66 14.22
N GLY A 193 3.95 -13.18 14.89
CA GLY A 193 2.93 -12.39 15.59
C GLY A 193 1.51 -12.61 15.07
N SER A 194 0.54 -11.99 15.73
CA SER A 194 -0.89 -12.19 15.47
C SER A 194 -1.34 -11.75 14.07
N TRP A 195 -0.57 -10.87 13.42
CA TRP A 195 -0.89 -10.38 12.08
C TRP A 195 -0.38 -11.27 10.94
N ARG A 196 0.48 -12.26 11.23
CA ARG A 196 1.03 -13.16 10.20
C ARG A 196 -0.05 -13.82 9.34
N PRO A 197 -1.15 -14.38 9.89
CA PRO A 197 -2.20 -14.98 9.07
C PRO A 197 -2.89 -13.99 8.12
N HIS A 198 -3.01 -12.71 8.51
CA HIS A 198 -3.57 -11.68 7.64
C HIS A 198 -2.64 -11.34 6.48
N ILE A 199 -1.32 -11.29 6.74
CA ILE A 199 -0.30 -11.08 5.70
C ILE A 199 -0.30 -12.26 4.74
N GLN A 200 -0.33 -13.50 5.25
CA GLN A 200 -0.43 -14.72 4.46
C GLN A 200 -1.70 -14.76 3.60
N LYS A 201 -2.85 -14.36 4.15
CA LYS A 201 -4.10 -14.24 3.40
C LYS A 201 -3.94 -13.28 2.22
N ARG A 202 -3.41 -12.07 2.46
CA ARG A 202 -3.16 -11.09 1.39
C ARG A 202 -2.17 -11.59 0.34
N LEU A 203 -1.16 -12.36 0.76
CA LEU A 203 -0.21 -12.99 -0.15
C LEU A 203 -0.90 -14.01 -1.06
N ALA A 204 -1.78 -14.85 -0.52
CA ALA A 204 -2.56 -15.81 -1.30
C ALA A 204 -3.46 -15.09 -2.32
N GLU A 205 -4.12 -14.00 -1.91
CA GLU A 205 -4.96 -13.18 -2.80
C GLU A 205 -4.14 -12.52 -3.92
N ALA A 206 -2.96 -11.97 -3.61
CA ALA A 206 -2.06 -11.39 -4.60
C ALA A 206 -1.54 -12.45 -5.59
N ALA A 207 -1.17 -13.64 -5.10
CA ALA A 207 -0.75 -14.75 -5.96
C ALA A 207 -1.87 -15.19 -6.90
N ALA A 208 -3.13 -15.25 -6.41
CA ALA A 208 -4.28 -15.57 -7.23
C ALA A 208 -4.50 -14.53 -8.34
N GLN A 209 -4.41 -13.24 -8.01
CA GLN A 209 -4.58 -12.14 -8.96
C GLN A 209 -3.48 -12.10 -10.01
N ALA A 210 -2.25 -12.49 -9.65
CA ALA A 210 -1.13 -12.63 -10.58
C ALA A 210 -1.20 -13.91 -11.43
N GLY A 211 -2.21 -14.76 -11.25
CA GLY A 211 -2.35 -16.02 -11.99
C GLY A 211 -1.50 -17.17 -11.43
N ASN A 212 -0.80 -16.96 -10.32
CA ASN A 212 -0.04 -17.98 -9.59
C ASN A 212 -0.96 -18.86 -8.73
N LEU A 213 -1.92 -19.52 -9.38
CA LEU A 213 -3.04 -20.24 -8.73
C LEU A 213 -2.57 -21.35 -7.78
N THR A 214 -1.54 -22.11 -8.15
CA THR A 214 -1.00 -23.20 -7.32
C THR A 214 -0.42 -22.67 -6.01
N ALA A 215 0.35 -21.58 -6.07
CA ALA A 215 0.95 -20.97 -4.89
C ALA A 215 -0.12 -20.31 -4.01
N ALA A 216 -1.07 -19.63 -4.64
CA ALA A 216 -2.22 -19.05 -3.95
C ALA A 216 -3.03 -20.11 -3.20
N GLU A 217 -3.29 -21.26 -3.83
CA GLU A 217 -4.00 -22.36 -3.18
C GLU A 217 -3.22 -22.91 -2.00
N LYS A 218 -1.92 -23.17 -2.16
CA LYS A 218 -1.05 -23.66 -1.07
C LYS A 218 -1.05 -22.70 0.13
N LEU A 219 -0.91 -21.40 -0.13
CA LEU A 219 -0.92 -20.35 0.91
C LEU A 219 -2.27 -20.23 1.61
N ALA A 220 -3.38 -20.33 0.86
CA ALA A 220 -4.71 -20.30 1.42
C ALA A 220 -5.00 -21.55 2.27
N GLN A 221 -4.56 -22.73 1.80
CA GLN A 221 -4.76 -23.99 2.50
C GLN A 221 -4.01 -24.09 3.84
N SER A 222 -2.86 -23.42 3.97
CA SER A 222 -2.06 -23.41 5.20
C SER A 222 -2.49 -22.34 6.20
N LEU A 223 -3.57 -21.60 5.95
CA LEU A 223 -4.16 -20.70 6.94
C LEU A 223 -4.91 -21.53 8.00
N GLU A 224 -4.54 -21.35 9.26
CA GLU A 224 -5.17 -22.04 10.40
C GLU A 224 -6.53 -21.44 10.78
N ASP A 225 -6.70 -20.13 10.56
CA ASP A 225 -7.98 -19.45 10.82
C ASP A 225 -8.98 -19.78 9.71
N PRO A 226 -10.13 -20.40 10.03
CA PRO A 226 -11.09 -20.83 9.00
C PRO A 226 -11.71 -19.67 8.22
N GLY A 227 -11.93 -18.51 8.85
CA GLY A 227 -12.50 -17.34 8.19
C GLY A 227 -11.53 -16.74 7.17
N LEU A 228 -10.26 -16.59 7.54
CA LEU A 228 -9.20 -16.16 6.63
C LEU A 228 -8.99 -17.17 5.50
N GLN A 229 -8.98 -18.46 5.81
CA GLN A 229 -8.85 -19.54 4.83
C GLN A 229 -10.00 -19.49 3.80
N ALA A 230 -11.25 -19.42 4.26
CA ALA A 230 -12.40 -19.35 3.37
C ALA A 230 -12.38 -18.10 2.49
N SER A 231 -12.04 -16.95 3.07
CA SER A 231 -11.91 -15.70 2.33
C SER A 231 -10.84 -15.79 1.23
N ALA A 232 -9.67 -16.34 1.53
CA ALA A 232 -8.61 -16.54 0.53
C ALA A 232 -9.02 -17.53 -0.57
N LEU A 233 -9.65 -18.65 -0.22
CA LEU A 233 -10.15 -19.64 -1.19
C LEU A 233 -11.24 -19.06 -2.09
N ALA A 234 -12.11 -18.20 -1.56
CA ALA A 234 -13.13 -17.52 -2.34
C ALA A 234 -12.49 -16.57 -3.38
N VAL A 235 -11.49 -15.77 -2.99
CA VAL A 235 -10.77 -14.92 -3.96
C VAL A 235 -10.05 -15.75 -5.01
N LEU A 236 -9.39 -16.84 -4.61
CA LEU A 236 -8.76 -17.77 -5.55
C LEU A 236 -9.77 -18.36 -6.54
N ALA A 237 -10.97 -18.74 -6.07
CA ALA A 237 -12.03 -19.23 -6.94
C ALA A 237 -12.47 -18.20 -7.98
N ALA A 238 -12.48 -16.91 -7.61
CA ALA A 238 -12.81 -15.82 -8.53
C ALA A 238 -11.76 -15.66 -9.64
N ALA A 239 -10.48 -15.90 -9.32
CA ALA A 239 -9.37 -15.84 -10.27
C ALA A 239 -9.14 -17.15 -11.04
N SER A 240 -9.83 -18.23 -10.68
CA SER A 240 -9.63 -19.57 -11.23
C SER A 240 -10.53 -19.86 -12.44
N PRO A 241 -10.11 -20.77 -13.34
CA PRO A 241 -10.97 -21.28 -14.42
C PRO A 241 -12.20 -22.03 -13.88
N ALA A 242 -13.26 -22.06 -14.69
CA ALA A 242 -14.60 -22.54 -14.30
C ALA A 242 -14.64 -23.94 -13.66
N HIS A 243 -13.73 -24.84 -14.04
CA HIS A 243 -13.66 -26.19 -13.49
C HIS A 243 -13.14 -26.22 -12.03
N ALA A 244 -12.18 -25.36 -11.69
CA ALA A 244 -11.61 -25.27 -10.34
C ALA A 244 -12.45 -24.36 -9.43
N GLN A 245 -13.10 -23.36 -10.01
CA GLN A 245 -13.90 -22.35 -9.33
C GLN A 245 -14.98 -22.94 -8.40
N ARG A 246 -15.76 -23.93 -8.87
CA ARG A 246 -16.81 -24.56 -8.05
C ARG A 246 -16.25 -25.33 -6.86
N SER A 247 -15.18 -26.10 -7.08
CA SER A 247 -14.52 -26.89 -6.03
C SER A 247 -13.97 -25.98 -4.93
N LEU A 248 -13.32 -24.88 -5.32
CA LEU A 248 -12.76 -23.90 -4.38
C LEU A 248 -13.85 -23.16 -3.59
N LEU A 249 -14.96 -22.77 -4.23
CA LEU A 249 -16.11 -22.17 -3.53
C LEU A 249 -16.75 -23.15 -2.54
N CYS A 250 -16.95 -24.41 -2.93
CA CYS A 250 -17.45 -25.43 -2.01
C CYS A 250 -16.55 -25.59 -0.79
N ARG A 251 -15.22 -25.62 -0.97
CA ARG A 251 -14.27 -25.70 0.13
C ARG A 251 -14.30 -24.46 1.02
N ALA A 252 -14.37 -23.27 0.43
CA ALA A 252 -14.50 -22.03 1.17
C ALA A 252 -15.75 -22.04 2.08
N LEU A 253 -16.88 -22.49 1.56
CA LEU A 253 -18.13 -22.62 2.31
C LEU A 253 -18.04 -23.64 3.45
N ILE A 254 -17.38 -24.77 3.22
CA ILE A 254 -17.19 -25.82 4.23
C ILE A 254 -16.33 -25.31 5.39
N VAL A 255 -15.32 -24.48 5.12
CA VAL A 255 -14.33 -24.05 6.11
C VAL A 255 -14.81 -22.86 6.94
N GLY A 256 -15.25 -21.76 6.32
CA GLY A 256 -15.41 -20.47 7.02
C GLY A 256 -16.81 -19.90 7.00
N GLY A 257 -17.81 -20.64 6.51
CA GLY A 257 -19.19 -20.18 6.44
C GLY A 257 -19.51 -19.35 5.20
N TRP A 258 -20.79 -18.95 5.11
CA TRP A 258 -21.38 -18.39 3.89
C TRP A 258 -21.11 -16.88 3.72
N ASP A 259 -20.93 -16.14 4.81
CA ASP A 259 -20.70 -14.69 4.85
C ASP A 259 -19.42 -14.27 4.09
N SER A 260 -18.34 -15.01 4.29
CA SER A 260 -17.04 -14.78 3.65
C SER A 260 -17.04 -15.10 2.16
N CYS A 261 -18.00 -15.94 1.72
CA CYS A 261 -18.09 -16.45 0.35
C CYS A 261 -19.18 -15.75 -0.47
N PHE A 262 -20.14 -15.08 0.17
CA PHE A 262 -21.36 -14.58 -0.47
C PHE A 262 -21.08 -13.60 -1.61
N VAL A 263 -20.17 -12.63 -1.42
CA VAL A 263 -19.83 -11.65 -2.46
C VAL A 263 -19.24 -12.32 -3.70
N VAL A 264 -18.37 -13.31 -3.50
CA VAL A 264 -17.78 -14.06 -4.62
C VAL A 264 -18.83 -14.96 -5.27
N MET A 265 -19.68 -15.62 -4.47
CA MET A 265 -20.77 -16.44 -4.96
C MET A 265 -21.76 -15.62 -5.80
N ALA A 266 -22.11 -14.40 -5.38
CA ALA A 266 -22.99 -13.52 -6.13
C ALA A 266 -22.41 -13.16 -7.51
N ARG A 267 -21.09 -12.97 -7.59
CA ARG A 267 -20.40 -12.67 -8.86
C ARG A 267 -20.28 -13.90 -9.77
N VAL A 268 -20.01 -15.06 -9.19
CA VAL A 268 -19.63 -16.27 -9.92
C VAL A 268 -20.82 -17.19 -10.23
N ALA A 269 -21.77 -17.26 -9.31
CA ALA A 269 -22.95 -18.11 -9.35
C ALA A 269 -24.16 -17.34 -8.77
N PRO A 270 -24.62 -16.28 -9.47
CA PRO A 270 -25.67 -15.39 -8.97
C PRO A 270 -26.98 -16.13 -8.63
N ASP A 271 -27.32 -17.16 -9.40
CA ASP A 271 -28.50 -18.01 -9.14
C ASP A 271 -28.39 -18.77 -7.82
N LEU A 272 -27.19 -19.25 -7.49
CA LEU A 272 -26.94 -19.97 -6.23
C LEU A 272 -26.97 -18.98 -5.06
N ALA A 273 -26.33 -17.82 -5.21
CA ALA A 273 -26.37 -16.78 -4.19
C ALA A 273 -27.81 -16.30 -3.91
N LYS A 274 -28.62 -16.15 -4.96
CA LYS A 274 -30.03 -15.79 -4.83
C LYS A 274 -30.83 -16.87 -4.08
N ARG A 275 -30.73 -18.14 -4.48
CA ARG A 275 -31.40 -19.25 -3.78
C ARG A 275 -30.99 -19.34 -2.32
N PHE A 276 -29.69 -19.16 -2.05
CA PHE A 276 -29.16 -19.18 -0.69
C PHE A 276 -29.68 -18.00 0.14
N ALA A 277 -29.79 -16.81 -0.44
CA ALA A 277 -30.40 -15.65 0.19
C ALA A 277 -31.90 -15.86 0.45
N ASP A 278 -32.64 -16.43 -0.50
CA ASP A 278 -34.07 -16.75 -0.35
C ASP A 278 -34.29 -17.78 0.78
N GLU A 279 -33.45 -18.82 0.87
CA GLU A 279 -33.49 -19.81 1.95
C GLU A 279 -33.10 -19.23 3.32
N LEU A 280 -32.08 -18.37 3.39
CA LEU A 280 -31.69 -17.66 4.62
C LEU A 280 -32.80 -16.73 5.13
N LEU A 281 -33.44 -15.99 4.22
CA LEU A 281 -34.56 -15.10 4.56
C LEU A 281 -35.80 -15.87 5.02
N ALA A 282 -35.97 -17.12 4.56
CA ALA A 282 -37.03 -18.00 5.03
C ALA A 282 -36.75 -18.63 6.40
N PHE A 283 -35.48 -18.67 6.85
CA PHE A 283 -35.05 -19.37 8.06
C PHE A 283 -35.02 -18.52 9.35
N ASP A 284 -35.01 -17.18 9.27
CA ASP A 284 -34.71 -16.33 10.43
C ASP A 284 -35.90 -15.48 10.92
N SER A 285 -36.60 -16.01 11.91
CA SER A 285 -37.41 -15.24 12.86
C SER A 285 -36.56 -14.86 14.08
N ASP A 286 -36.29 -13.55 14.23
CA ASP A 286 -35.98 -12.83 15.47
C ASP A 286 -34.53 -12.53 15.95
N ALA A 287 -33.44 -12.77 15.22
CA ALA A 287 -32.15 -12.16 15.63
C ALA A 287 -31.13 -11.76 14.55
N GLY A 288 -31.07 -12.40 13.38
CA GLY A 288 -30.03 -12.10 12.37
C GLY A 288 -30.33 -10.92 11.41
N SER A 289 -31.50 -10.31 11.54
CA SER A 289 -32.06 -9.32 10.58
C SER A 289 -31.22 -8.04 10.42
N GLN A 290 -30.47 -7.61 11.43
CA GLN A 290 -29.67 -6.36 11.33
C GLN A 290 -28.32 -6.54 10.63
N HIS A 291 -27.70 -7.74 10.72
CA HIS A 291 -26.42 -8.01 10.05
C HIS A 291 -26.65 -8.41 8.59
N LEU A 292 -27.66 -9.26 8.34
CA LEU A 292 -28.10 -9.67 7.00
C LEU A 292 -28.53 -8.47 6.12
N ALA A 293 -29.31 -7.54 6.67
CA ALA A 293 -29.77 -6.37 5.92
C ALA A 293 -28.63 -5.39 5.55
N LYS A 294 -27.53 -5.36 6.32
CA LYS A 294 -26.37 -4.50 6.02
C LYS A 294 -25.47 -5.09 4.94
N VAL A 295 -25.33 -6.42 4.88
CA VAL A 295 -24.41 -7.10 3.95
C VAL A 295 -25.08 -7.44 2.61
N ILE A 296 -26.35 -7.85 2.63
CA ILE A 296 -27.03 -8.37 1.43
C ILE A 296 -27.65 -7.25 0.57
N LYS A 297 -28.26 -6.22 1.18
CA LYS A 297 -28.96 -5.15 0.44
C LYS A 297 -28.07 -4.38 -0.57
N PRO A 298 -26.81 -4.03 -0.26
CA PRO A 298 -25.95 -3.33 -1.23
C PRO A 298 -25.54 -4.22 -2.41
N VAL A 299 -25.43 -5.53 -2.19
CA VAL A 299 -24.93 -6.49 -3.19
C VAL A 299 -26.02 -6.89 -4.19
N LEU A 300 -27.30 -6.86 -3.79
CA LEU A 300 -28.45 -7.14 -4.68
C LEU A 300 -28.95 -5.91 -5.46
N ALA A 301 -28.39 -4.72 -5.21
CA ALA A 301 -28.77 -3.47 -5.89
C ALA A 301 -27.94 -3.16 -7.16
N ILE A 302 -27.07 -4.09 -7.55
CA ILE A 302 -26.24 -4.08 -8.78
C ILE A 302 -26.80 -5.12 -9.74
#